data_AF-A0A225NA34-F1
#
_entry.id   AF-A0A225NA34-F1
#
_cell.length_a   1.000
_cell.length_b   1.000
_cell.length_c   1.000
_cell.angle_alpha   90.00
_cell.angle_beta   90.00
_cell.angle_gamma   90.00
#
_symmetry.space_group_name_H-M   'P 1'
#
loop_
_entity.id
_entity.type
_entity.pdbx_description
1 polymer ?
#
loop_
_entity_poly.entity_id
_entity_poly.type
_entity_poly.pdbx_seq_one_letter_code
_entity_poly.pdbx_strand_id
1 'polypeptide(L)'
;MTLNRVNSDTASTIAGNLKANGNIAIVNPNGVLFEGTSKVDVNGLIATTADIDNRDFMAGKLAFTKPGNPNAKIINRGTITAKEAGLIGLVAPHVENSGIITAKLGKVQLASGNSFMVDLYGDGLYEIGVSDAVTAQLVANTGSINAEGGTIALTAAQGRDIVNSLITIEGELKAPTIRQQGGKIIIGGADTVILSGTLDVSSGSGKGGSVDARARKTMTADATIKADGATGGGDVMIWSDDHTDLSGSITATGGDGFVETSGKNTLSIGDTTRVTTRGPKDTTGLWLLDPQDFTIGTGGDISVATLQTNLAGGDITIESSGGGTAGSGDIIITDALAWASNRLTLTAARDVLVNNVVTVSGTGALTVNTATTNGADTGVSGGALKMDLDSSGFNGRIDYSA
;
A
#
# COMPACT_ATOMS: atom_id res chain seq x y z
N MET A 1 -4.76 28.60 15.52
CA MET A 1 -3.65 28.25 14.61
C MET A 1 -2.87 29.52 14.30
N THR A 2 -1.55 29.45 14.18
CA THR A 2 -0.70 30.58 13.78
C THR A 2 -0.21 30.36 12.35
N LEU A 3 -0.46 31.32 11.46
CA LEU A 3 0.03 31.32 10.08
C LEU A 3 1.31 32.14 9.96
N ASN A 4 2.40 31.52 9.54
CA ASN A 4 3.68 32.17 9.24
C ASN A 4 3.89 32.10 7.73
N ARG A 5 3.86 33.26 7.07
CA ARG A 5 4.06 33.36 5.62
C ARG A 5 5.39 34.03 5.31
N VAL A 6 6.19 33.39 4.47
CA VAL A 6 7.42 33.96 3.92
C VAL A 6 7.11 34.57 2.55
N ASN A 7 7.47 35.84 2.38
CA ASN A 7 7.29 36.60 1.14
C ASN A 7 8.61 36.90 0.41
N SER A 8 9.74 36.35 0.89
CA SER A 8 11.03 36.47 0.20
C SER A 8 11.20 35.35 -0.82
N ASP A 9 12.12 35.55 -1.76
CA ASP A 9 12.43 34.59 -2.83
C ASP A 9 13.32 33.41 -2.38
N THR A 10 13.41 33.18 -1.07
CA THR A 10 14.31 32.17 -0.48
C THR A 10 13.52 31.15 0.32
N ALA A 11 13.96 29.88 0.25
CA ALA A 11 13.43 28.81 1.07
C ALA A 11 13.68 29.06 2.56
N SER A 12 12.82 28.51 3.42
CA SER A 12 12.99 28.56 4.86
C SER A 12 13.95 27.48 5.32
N THR A 13 14.95 27.84 6.12
CA THR A 13 15.80 26.86 6.82
C THR A 13 15.48 26.90 8.32
N ILE A 14 15.03 25.76 8.84
CA ILE A 14 14.78 25.54 10.28
C ILE A 14 15.92 24.67 10.79
N ALA A 15 16.94 25.29 11.37
CA ALA A 15 18.13 24.59 11.90
C ALA A 15 18.07 24.31 13.41
N GLY A 16 17.22 25.07 14.13
CA GLY A 16 17.12 25.06 15.59
C GLY A 16 15.83 24.43 16.12
N ASN A 17 15.33 25.00 17.22
CA ASN A 17 14.11 24.52 17.87
C ASN A 17 12.91 25.40 17.50
N LEU A 18 11.79 24.77 17.13
CA LEU A 18 10.48 25.42 16.97
C LEU A 18 9.51 24.79 17.97
N LYS A 19 8.96 25.58 18.89
CA LYS A 19 8.03 25.10 19.91
C LYS A 19 6.73 25.87 19.90
N ALA A 20 5.60 25.18 19.97
CA ALA A 20 4.30 25.80 20.23
C ALA A 20 3.37 24.86 20.99
N ASN A 21 2.47 25.44 21.78
CA ASN A 21 1.35 24.75 22.41
C ASN A 21 0.13 24.61 21.48
N GLY A 22 0.16 25.22 20.30
CA GLY A 22 -0.92 25.19 19.31
C GLY A 22 -0.47 24.74 17.93
N ASN A 23 -1.37 24.87 16.95
CA ASN A 23 -1.11 24.50 15.56
C ASN A 23 -0.36 25.62 14.83
N ILE A 24 0.69 25.26 14.08
CA ILE A 24 1.48 26.17 13.24
C ILE A 24 1.26 25.83 11.77
N ALA A 25 1.06 26.84 10.94
CA ALA A 25 1.23 26.76 9.49
C ALA A 25 2.49 27.55 9.07
N ILE A 26 3.36 26.94 8.28
CA ILE A 26 4.52 27.56 7.63
C ILE A 26 4.26 27.53 6.13
N VAL A 27 4.10 28.71 5.53
CA VAL A 27 3.89 28.89 4.10
C VAL A 27 5.13 29.54 3.51
N ASN A 28 5.82 28.83 2.63
CA ASN A 28 6.91 29.39 1.84
C ASN A 28 6.89 28.82 0.41
N PRO A 29 6.48 29.61 -0.59
CA PRO A 29 6.46 29.21 -1.99
C PRO A 29 7.77 28.64 -2.55
N ASN A 30 8.90 28.94 -1.92
CA ASN A 30 10.23 28.51 -2.35
C ASN A 30 10.74 27.24 -1.64
N GLY A 31 10.00 26.74 -0.64
CA GLY A 31 10.32 25.50 0.06
C GLY A 31 10.68 25.68 1.53
N VAL A 32 10.81 24.55 2.24
CA VAL A 32 11.15 24.49 3.66
C VAL A 32 12.12 23.32 3.91
N LEU A 33 13.26 23.61 4.54
CA LEU A 33 14.24 22.64 4.99
C LEU A 33 14.27 22.60 6.52
N PHE A 34 14.01 21.43 7.10
CA PHE A 34 14.31 21.14 8.50
C PHE A 34 15.66 20.41 8.55
N GLU A 35 16.69 21.05 9.10
CA GLU A 35 18.03 20.45 9.15
C GLU A 35 18.12 19.30 10.16
N GLY A 36 19.19 18.50 10.09
CA GLY A 36 19.34 17.28 10.89
C GLY A 36 19.31 17.50 12.42
N THR A 37 19.75 18.65 12.90
CA THR A 37 19.73 19.01 14.33
C THR A 37 18.43 19.69 14.76
N SER A 38 17.52 19.98 13.84
CA SER A 38 16.30 20.72 14.13
C SER A 38 15.30 19.89 14.92
N LYS A 39 14.56 20.56 15.81
CA LYS A 39 13.49 19.94 16.61
C LYS A 39 12.24 20.81 16.57
N VAL A 40 11.14 20.24 16.12
CA VAL A 40 9.84 20.89 16.06
C VAL A 40 8.88 20.18 17.02
N ASP A 41 8.45 20.87 18.08
CA ASP A 41 7.51 20.36 19.09
C ASP A 41 6.24 21.23 19.11
N VAL A 42 5.14 20.74 18.54
CA VAL A 42 3.93 21.54 18.29
C VAL A 42 2.65 20.75 18.57
N ASN A 43 1.48 21.39 18.66
CA ASN A 43 0.22 20.63 18.67
C ASN A 43 -0.08 20.02 17.30
N GLY A 44 0.21 20.78 16.24
CA GLY A 44 0.14 20.33 14.85
C GLY A 44 0.96 21.25 13.95
N LEU A 45 1.40 20.73 12.81
CA LEU A 45 2.18 21.43 11.80
C LEU A 45 1.56 21.25 10.43
N ILE A 46 1.42 22.35 9.70
CA ILE A 46 1.29 22.34 8.25
C ILE A 46 2.51 23.08 7.70
N ALA A 47 3.36 22.42 6.93
CA ALA A 47 4.40 23.08 6.16
C ALA A 47 4.04 22.95 4.68
N THR A 48 4.00 24.06 3.96
CA THR A 48 3.59 24.04 2.56
C THR A 48 4.24 25.12 1.70
N THR A 49 4.32 24.84 0.40
CA THR A 49 4.68 25.80 -0.65
C THR A 49 3.45 26.46 -1.29
N ALA A 50 2.24 25.94 -1.07
CA ALA A 50 1.02 26.59 -1.54
C ALA A 50 0.57 27.65 -0.54
N ASP A 51 0.11 28.79 -1.05
CA ASP A 51 -0.38 29.90 -0.22
C ASP A 51 -1.92 29.90 -0.10
N ILE A 52 -2.40 30.60 0.91
CA ILE A 52 -3.79 30.73 1.33
C ILE A 52 -4.21 32.21 1.35
N ASP A 53 -5.46 32.52 1.04
CA ASP A 53 -5.96 33.88 1.25
C ASP A 53 -6.12 34.21 2.74
N ASN A 54 -5.71 35.42 3.15
CA ASN A 54 -5.88 35.87 4.54
C ASN A 54 -7.33 35.78 5.00
N ARG A 55 -8.27 36.12 4.10
CA ARG A 55 -9.70 36.04 4.39
C ARG A 55 -10.13 34.59 4.69
N ASP A 56 -9.68 33.65 3.88
CA ASP A 56 -10.03 32.23 4.02
C ASP A 56 -9.41 31.67 5.31
N PHE A 57 -8.14 31.98 5.60
CA PHE A 57 -7.50 31.61 6.86
C PHE A 57 -8.22 32.20 8.09
N MET A 58 -8.56 33.50 8.08
CA MET A 58 -9.25 34.15 9.19
C MET A 58 -10.68 33.63 9.38
N ALA A 59 -11.30 33.11 8.33
CA ALA A 59 -12.59 32.42 8.38
C ALA A 59 -12.48 30.95 8.82
N GLY A 60 -11.27 30.45 9.12
CA GLY A 60 -11.03 29.05 9.47
C GLY A 60 -11.08 28.07 8.30
N LYS A 61 -11.18 28.58 7.06
CA LYS A 61 -11.20 27.77 5.84
C LYS A 61 -9.76 27.57 5.35
N LEU A 62 -9.17 26.43 5.70
CA LEU A 62 -7.78 26.11 5.38
C LEU A 62 -7.62 25.60 3.95
N ALA A 63 -7.88 26.48 2.97
CA ALA A 63 -7.76 26.21 1.54
C ALA A 63 -6.50 26.88 0.98
N PHE A 64 -5.45 26.10 0.75
CA PHE A 64 -4.17 26.55 0.20
C PHE A 64 -4.22 26.38 -1.32
N THR A 65 -4.79 27.36 -2.01
CA THR A 65 -5.15 27.26 -3.44
C THR A 65 -4.23 28.05 -4.36
N LYS A 66 -3.21 28.73 -3.83
CA LYS A 66 -2.25 29.52 -4.62
C LYS A 66 -0.94 28.75 -4.77
N PRO A 67 -0.66 28.14 -5.94
CA PRO A 67 0.55 27.35 -6.12
C PRO A 67 1.82 28.17 -5.90
N GLY A 68 2.81 27.56 -5.26
CA GLY A 68 4.16 28.11 -5.13
C GLY A 68 5.05 27.79 -6.33
N ASN A 69 6.36 27.83 -6.13
CA ASN A 69 7.33 27.43 -7.15
C ASN A 69 7.17 25.92 -7.46
N PRO A 70 7.00 25.53 -8.75
CA PRO A 70 6.84 24.13 -9.16
C PRO A 70 7.99 23.19 -8.77
N ASN A 71 9.19 23.73 -8.54
CA ASN A 71 10.38 22.98 -8.13
C ASN A 71 10.64 23.05 -6.62
N ALA A 72 9.76 23.71 -5.85
CA ALA A 72 9.96 23.86 -4.42
C ALA A 72 9.85 22.51 -3.71
N LYS A 73 10.65 22.39 -2.65
CA LYS A 73 10.76 21.17 -1.87
C LYS A 73 10.44 21.42 -0.41
N ILE A 74 9.88 20.41 0.24
CA ILE A 74 9.87 20.31 1.69
C ILE A 74 10.70 19.10 2.09
N ILE A 75 11.77 19.33 2.84
CA ILE A 75 12.72 18.30 3.24
C ILE A 75 12.81 18.29 4.76
N ASN A 76 12.44 17.18 5.38
CA ASN A 76 12.69 16.93 6.79
C ASN A 76 13.90 16.02 6.99
N ARG A 77 14.96 16.55 7.59
CA ARG A 77 16.11 15.78 8.09
C ARG A 77 16.15 15.73 9.62
N GLY A 78 15.38 16.57 10.29
CA GLY A 78 15.35 16.71 11.75
C GLY A 78 14.27 15.86 12.41
N THR A 79 13.80 16.32 13.57
CA THR A 79 12.69 15.69 14.32
C THR A 79 11.47 16.60 14.36
N ILE A 80 10.33 16.11 13.90
CA ILE A 80 9.03 16.79 13.98
C ILE A 80 8.10 15.97 14.87
N THR A 81 7.61 16.55 15.95
CA THR A 81 6.70 15.90 16.89
C THR A 81 5.44 16.75 17.08
N ALA A 82 4.30 16.16 16.76
CA ALA A 82 2.99 16.68 17.13
C ALA A 82 2.56 16.11 18.49
N LYS A 83 1.71 16.85 19.21
CA LYS A 83 1.03 16.34 20.41
C LYS A 83 0.02 15.25 20.03
N GLU A 84 -0.49 14.53 21.03
CA GLU A 84 -1.47 13.47 20.81
C GLU A 84 -2.67 13.98 20.01
N ALA A 85 -3.14 13.17 19.05
CA ALA A 85 -4.18 13.52 18.08
C ALA A 85 -3.87 14.72 17.15
N GLY A 86 -2.62 15.18 17.11
CA GLY A 86 -2.17 16.26 16.24
C GLY A 86 -2.00 15.85 14.77
N LEU A 87 -1.96 16.84 13.89
CA LEU A 87 -1.70 16.69 12.45
C LEU A 87 -0.29 17.18 12.11
N ILE A 88 0.44 16.43 11.29
CA ILE A 88 1.64 16.87 10.58
C ILE A 88 1.36 16.72 9.09
N GLY A 89 1.17 17.83 8.38
CA GLY A 89 1.00 17.87 6.93
C GLY A 89 2.20 18.56 6.27
N LEU A 90 2.92 17.84 5.41
CA LEU A 90 3.97 18.40 4.55
C LEU A 90 3.47 18.34 3.10
N VAL A 91 3.25 19.50 2.48
CA VAL A 91 2.63 19.58 1.13
C VAL A 91 3.42 20.49 0.20
N ALA A 92 4.04 19.91 -0.82
CA ALA A 92 4.82 20.62 -1.84
C ALA A 92 4.96 19.76 -3.11
N PRO A 93 5.38 20.30 -4.26
CA PRO A 93 5.69 19.47 -5.44
C PRO A 93 6.67 18.32 -5.16
N HIS A 94 7.63 18.52 -4.24
CA HIS A 94 8.51 17.46 -3.76
C HIS A 94 8.55 17.44 -2.24
N VAL A 95 8.29 16.28 -1.65
CA VAL A 95 8.35 16.07 -0.19
C VAL A 95 9.30 14.92 0.13
N GLU A 96 10.27 15.18 0.99
CA GLU A 96 11.27 14.19 1.39
C GLU A 96 11.35 14.14 2.94
N ASN A 97 11.24 12.95 3.51
CA ASN A 97 11.53 12.69 4.92
C ASN A 97 12.71 11.72 5.05
N SER A 98 13.84 12.23 5.54
CA SER A 98 14.98 11.41 5.98
C SER A 98 15.21 11.50 7.49
N GLY A 99 14.37 12.27 8.19
CA GLY A 99 14.39 12.46 9.64
C GLY A 99 13.34 11.61 10.35
N ILE A 100 12.84 12.14 11.47
CA ILE A 100 11.81 11.50 12.29
C ILE A 100 10.56 12.39 12.33
N ILE A 101 9.40 11.77 12.12
CA ILE A 101 8.09 12.41 12.28
C ILE A 101 7.25 11.58 13.25
N THR A 102 6.68 12.21 14.29
CA THR A 102 5.86 11.53 15.32
C THR A 102 4.52 12.25 15.53
N ALA A 103 3.41 11.52 15.44
CA ALA A 103 2.05 12.01 15.71
C ALA A 103 1.16 10.91 16.33
N LYS A 104 1.37 10.60 17.61
CA LYS A 104 0.61 9.57 18.34
C LYS A 104 -0.89 9.86 18.36
N LEU A 105 -1.73 8.87 18.05
CA LEU A 105 -3.18 8.97 17.84
C LEU A 105 -3.59 10.03 16.80
N GLY A 106 -2.62 10.57 16.06
CA GLY A 106 -2.76 11.70 15.17
C GLY A 106 -2.64 11.28 13.72
N LYS A 107 -2.29 12.25 12.87
CA LYS A 107 -2.16 12.05 11.44
C LYS A 107 -0.85 12.61 10.93
N VAL A 108 -0.16 11.84 10.10
CA VAL A 108 0.95 12.33 9.30
C VAL A 108 0.55 12.23 7.84
N GLN A 109 0.59 13.35 7.12
CA GLN A 109 0.47 13.36 5.68
C GLN A 109 1.71 13.97 5.03
N LEU A 110 2.29 13.22 4.09
CA LEU A 110 3.17 13.76 3.06
C LEU A 110 2.43 13.78 1.73
N ALA A 111 2.34 14.94 1.10
CA ALA A 111 1.62 15.08 -0.15
C ALA A 111 2.45 15.83 -1.21
N SER A 112 2.58 15.22 -2.38
CA SER A 112 3.00 15.91 -3.59
C SER A 112 1.78 16.48 -4.31
N GLY A 113 1.81 17.80 -4.46
CA GLY A 113 0.73 18.62 -5.00
C GLY A 113 1.06 20.10 -4.82
N ASN A 114 0.24 20.97 -5.41
CA ASN A 114 0.49 22.42 -5.36
C ASN A 114 -0.73 23.25 -4.96
N SER A 115 -1.84 22.59 -4.66
CA SER A 115 -2.97 23.16 -3.93
C SER A 115 -3.63 22.09 -3.07
N PHE A 116 -4.30 22.47 -1.99
CA PHE A 116 -5.02 21.51 -1.14
C PHE A 116 -6.01 22.17 -0.18
N MET A 117 -6.91 21.36 0.38
CA MET A 117 -7.77 21.74 1.50
C MET A 117 -7.48 20.88 2.73
N VAL A 118 -7.52 21.50 3.91
CA VAL A 118 -7.34 20.82 5.19
C VAL A 118 -8.64 20.79 5.98
N ASP A 119 -9.07 19.60 6.37
CA ASP A 119 -10.05 19.33 7.42
C ASP A 119 -9.34 18.83 8.69
N LEU A 120 -9.21 19.73 9.68
CA LEU A 120 -8.55 19.40 10.96
C LEU A 120 -9.36 18.45 11.85
N TYR A 121 -10.68 18.34 11.63
CA TYR A 121 -11.59 17.62 12.53
C TYR A 121 -12.17 16.36 11.90
N GLY A 122 -12.08 16.21 10.57
CA GLY A 122 -12.44 15.02 9.81
C GLY A 122 -11.25 14.14 9.46
N ASP A 123 -11.09 13.82 8.18
CA ASP A 123 -10.14 12.85 7.63
C ASP A 123 -8.71 13.39 7.43
N GLY A 124 -8.49 14.71 7.45
CA GLY A 124 -7.16 15.33 7.37
C GLY A 124 -7.04 16.23 6.15
N LEU A 125 -6.19 15.89 5.17
CA LEU A 125 -6.21 16.59 3.88
C LEU A 125 -7.38 16.07 3.05
N TYR A 126 -8.28 16.97 2.64
CA TYR A 126 -9.53 16.60 1.98
C TYR A 126 -9.43 16.64 0.44
N GLU A 127 -8.52 17.44 -0.11
CA GLU A 127 -8.33 17.56 -1.56
C GLU A 127 -6.89 17.98 -1.84
N ILE A 128 -6.22 17.36 -2.82
CA ILE A 128 -4.89 17.75 -3.30
C ILE A 128 -5.02 18.02 -4.80
N GLY A 129 -4.79 19.28 -5.19
CA GLY A 129 -4.79 19.73 -6.57
C GLY A 129 -3.39 19.89 -7.13
N VAL A 130 -3.31 19.80 -8.45
CA VAL A 130 -2.09 19.89 -9.25
C VAL A 130 -2.33 20.84 -10.41
N SER A 131 -1.35 21.66 -10.74
CA SER A 131 -1.34 22.46 -11.96
C SER A 131 -0.34 21.91 -12.98
N ASP A 132 -0.58 22.18 -14.25
CA ASP A 132 0.22 21.71 -15.39
C ASP A 132 1.69 22.18 -15.39
N ALA A 133 2.06 23.16 -14.54
CA ALA A 133 3.44 23.65 -14.42
C ALA A 133 4.41 22.70 -13.68
N VAL A 134 3.92 21.63 -13.04
CA VAL A 134 4.74 20.67 -12.28
C VAL A 134 5.12 19.50 -13.19
N THR A 135 6.42 19.31 -13.45
CA THR A 135 6.92 18.30 -14.39
C THR A 135 7.25 16.95 -13.76
N ALA A 136 7.45 16.90 -12.44
CA ALA A 136 7.69 15.68 -11.68
C ALA A 136 7.13 15.82 -10.27
N GLN A 137 6.63 14.72 -9.72
CA GLN A 137 6.09 14.67 -8.37
C GLN A 137 6.75 13.56 -7.57
N LEU A 138 7.14 13.91 -6.34
CA LEU A 138 7.85 12.98 -5.47
C LEU A 138 7.37 13.10 -4.03
N VAL A 139 7.06 11.95 -3.44
CA VAL A 139 7.07 11.76 -1.99
C VAL A 139 8.07 10.66 -1.65
N ALA A 140 9.10 10.97 -0.88
CA ALA A 140 10.10 9.99 -0.46
C ALA A 140 10.20 9.91 1.06
N ASN A 141 10.23 8.69 1.59
CA ASN A 141 10.54 8.43 2.99
C ASN A 141 11.70 7.44 3.12
N THR A 142 12.86 7.94 3.52
CA THR A 142 14.04 7.15 3.93
C THR A 142 14.24 7.15 5.45
N GLY A 143 13.55 8.06 6.15
CA GLY A 143 13.55 8.17 7.60
C GLY A 143 12.45 7.33 8.27
N SER A 144 11.98 7.81 9.43
CA SER A 144 10.94 7.13 10.22
C SER A 144 9.73 8.03 10.42
N ILE A 145 8.53 7.49 10.20
CA ILE A 145 7.26 8.13 10.52
C ILE A 145 6.50 7.24 11.50
N ASN A 146 6.18 7.76 12.68
CA ASN A 146 5.45 7.05 13.72
C ASN A 146 4.12 7.75 14.09
N ALA A 147 3.01 7.09 13.84
CA ALA A 147 1.66 7.54 14.21
C ALA A 147 0.88 6.39 14.88
N GLU A 148 1.36 5.91 16.03
CA GLU A 148 0.69 4.86 16.81
C GLU A 148 -0.81 5.16 16.99
N GLY A 149 -1.68 4.21 16.62
CA GLY A 149 -3.15 4.34 16.67
C GLY A 149 -3.71 5.45 15.77
N GLY A 150 -2.88 6.03 14.93
CA GLY A 150 -3.19 7.13 14.03
C GLY A 150 -3.17 6.69 12.57
N THR A 151 -2.96 7.66 11.68
CA THR A 151 -2.91 7.44 10.24
C THR A 151 -1.66 8.06 9.64
N ILE A 152 -1.00 7.31 8.76
CA ILE A 152 0.06 7.80 7.90
C ILE A 152 -0.49 7.76 6.46
N ALA A 153 -0.49 8.89 5.77
CA ALA A 153 -0.99 9.01 4.42
C ALA A 153 0.06 9.66 3.50
N LEU A 154 0.39 8.98 2.40
CA LEU A 154 1.33 9.47 1.39
C LEU A 154 0.62 9.55 0.06
N THR A 155 0.63 10.73 -0.54
CA THR A 155 -0.07 10.95 -1.82
C THR A 155 0.81 11.73 -2.77
N ALA A 156 0.92 11.29 -4.03
CA ALA A 156 1.55 12.10 -5.07
C ALA A 156 0.55 12.24 -6.21
N ALA A 157 -0.15 13.37 -6.27
CA ALA A 157 -1.31 13.53 -7.13
C ALA A 157 -0.95 13.52 -8.62
N GLN A 158 -1.55 12.65 -9.42
CA GLN A 158 -1.38 12.70 -10.87
C GLN A 158 -2.04 13.95 -11.49
N GLY A 159 -1.27 14.72 -12.26
CA GLY A 159 -1.78 15.73 -13.17
C GLY A 159 -1.97 15.15 -14.57
N ARG A 160 -2.78 15.80 -15.43
CA ARG A 160 -3.15 15.29 -16.76
C ARG A 160 -1.94 15.01 -17.68
N ASP A 161 -0.88 15.81 -17.55
CA ASP A 161 0.34 15.72 -18.37
C ASP A 161 1.56 15.23 -17.58
N ILE A 162 1.38 14.76 -16.34
CA ILE A 162 2.49 14.31 -15.49
C ILE A 162 2.85 12.88 -15.84
N VAL A 163 4.01 12.73 -16.47
CA VAL A 163 4.50 11.42 -16.92
C VAL A 163 5.03 10.54 -15.79
N ASN A 164 5.47 11.08 -14.65
CA ASN A 164 6.02 10.30 -13.54
C ASN A 164 5.74 10.95 -12.18
N SER A 165 4.67 10.52 -11.50
CA SER A 165 4.49 10.78 -10.06
C SER A 165 4.96 9.55 -9.27
N LEU A 166 5.81 9.76 -8.28
CA LEU A 166 6.53 8.68 -7.61
C LEU A 166 6.38 8.78 -6.09
N ILE A 167 6.11 7.66 -5.45
CA ILE A 167 6.25 7.49 -4.01
C ILE A 167 7.30 6.41 -3.74
N THR A 168 8.32 6.71 -2.94
CA THR A 168 9.33 5.72 -2.51
C THR A 168 9.42 5.61 -0.99
N ILE A 169 9.34 4.38 -0.48
CA ILE A 169 9.42 4.07 0.95
C ILE A 169 10.56 3.09 1.19
N GLU A 170 11.74 3.63 1.48
CA GLU A 170 12.92 2.86 1.87
C GLU A 170 13.05 2.75 3.39
N GLY A 171 12.53 3.75 4.12
CA GLY A 171 12.55 3.83 5.56
C GLY A 171 11.36 3.13 6.23
N GLU A 172 10.93 3.66 7.37
CA GLU A 172 9.87 3.06 8.18
C GLU A 172 8.60 3.93 8.21
N LEU A 173 7.45 3.29 8.03
CA LEU A 173 6.13 3.84 8.36
C LEU A 173 5.51 2.96 9.45
N LYS A 174 5.30 3.52 10.63
CA LYS A 174 4.80 2.80 11.82
C LYS A 174 3.49 3.43 12.30
N ALA A 175 2.39 2.70 12.17
CA ALA A 175 1.12 3.05 12.78
C ALA A 175 0.55 1.82 13.52
N PRO A 176 1.23 1.31 14.56
CA PRO A 176 0.74 0.16 15.31
C PRO A 176 -0.60 0.49 15.99
N THR A 177 -1.50 -0.47 16.06
CA THR A 177 -2.79 -0.34 16.75
C THR A 177 -2.59 -0.19 18.26
N ILE A 178 -3.22 0.82 18.88
CA ILE A 178 -3.23 0.99 20.33
C ILE A 178 -4.63 0.77 20.89
N ARG A 179 -4.76 -0.14 21.85
CA ARG A 179 -6.05 -0.53 22.46
C ARG A 179 -7.04 -1.01 21.40
N GLN A 180 -8.04 -0.20 21.05
CA GLN A 180 -9.04 -0.51 20.03
C GLN A 180 -8.94 0.39 18.79
N GLN A 181 -7.99 1.33 18.75
CA GLN A 181 -7.84 2.23 17.60
C GLN A 181 -6.84 1.66 16.61
N GLY A 182 -7.37 1.06 15.55
CA GLY A 182 -6.60 0.48 14.45
C GLY A 182 -5.77 1.54 13.74
N GLY A 183 -4.45 1.35 13.71
CA GLY A 183 -3.59 2.25 12.95
C GLY A 183 -3.66 1.96 11.44
N LYS A 184 -3.42 2.99 10.63
CA LYS A 184 -3.59 2.91 9.17
C LYS A 184 -2.42 3.51 8.42
N ILE A 185 -2.02 2.86 7.33
CA ILE A 185 -1.09 3.41 6.34
C ILE A 185 -1.81 3.42 4.99
N ILE A 186 -1.86 4.59 4.35
CA ILE A 186 -2.51 4.80 3.05
C ILE A 186 -1.49 5.40 2.10
N ILE A 187 -1.26 4.78 0.96
CA ILE A 187 -0.30 5.22 -0.06
C ILE A 187 -1.02 5.24 -1.39
N GLY A 188 -1.02 6.37 -2.10
CA GLY A 188 -1.49 6.33 -3.47
C GLY A 188 -1.62 7.65 -4.21
N GLY A 189 -2.41 7.65 -5.27
CA GLY A 189 -2.54 8.77 -6.21
C GLY A 189 -1.38 8.88 -7.20
N ALA A 190 -0.28 8.15 -6.98
CA ALA A 190 0.92 8.18 -7.80
C ALA A 190 0.85 7.26 -9.01
N ASP A 191 1.65 7.55 -10.03
CA ASP A 191 1.88 6.68 -11.17
C ASP A 191 2.60 5.41 -10.70
N THR A 192 3.66 5.58 -9.91
CA THR A 192 4.47 4.48 -9.40
C THR A 192 4.64 4.59 -7.87
N VAL A 193 4.42 3.47 -7.17
CA VAL A 193 4.77 3.29 -5.75
C VAL A 193 5.86 2.22 -5.63
N ILE A 194 6.93 2.53 -4.91
CA ILE A 194 8.02 1.59 -4.62
C ILE A 194 8.17 1.46 -3.11
N LEU A 195 8.00 0.23 -2.61
CA LEU A 195 8.16 -0.10 -1.20
C LEU A 195 9.38 -1.01 -1.06
N SER A 196 10.40 -0.61 -0.30
CA SER A 196 11.56 -1.44 0.03
C SER A 196 11.90 -1.43 1.53
N GLY A 197 11.23 -0.56 2.28
CA GLY A 197 11.37 -0.43 3.73
C GLY A 197 10.37 -1.25 4.53
N THR A 198 10.02 -0.73 5.71
CA THR A 198 9.09 -1.38 6.64
C THR A 198 7.80 -0.59 6.82
N LEU A 199 6.67 -1.26 6.65
CA LEU A 199 5.34 -0.76 6.99
C LEU A 199 4.79 -1.61 8.14
N ASP A 200 4.49 -0.99 9.29
CA ASP A 200 4.07 -1.71 10.49
C ASP A 200 2.80 -1.11 11.08
N VAL A 201 1.70 -1.87 10.99
CA VAL A 201 0.40 -1.59 11.60
C VAL A 201 0.01 -2.68 12.61
N SER A 202 0.98 -3.40 13.17
CA SER A 202 0.72 -4.52 14.08
C SER A 202 0.07 -4.09 15.41
N SER A 203 -0.51 -5.07 16.13
CA SER A 203 -1.08 -4.90 17.46
C SER A 203 -0.61 -5.96 18.44
N GLY A 204 -0.04 -5.53 19.56
CA GLY A 204 0.33 -6.44 20.66
C GLY A 204 -0.84 -6.88 21.54
N SER A 205 -2.05 -6.33 21.36
CA SER A 205 -3.18 -6.58 22.28
C SER A 205 -4.56 -6.68 21.62
N GLY A 206 -4.67 -6.38 20.32
CA GLY A 206 -5.92 -6.43 19.58
C GLY A 206 -5.71 -6.94 18.16
N LYS A 207 -6.62 -6.55 17.25
CA LYS A 207 -6.51 -6.83 15.82
C LYS A 207 -5.40 -5.96 15.20
N GLY A 208 -4.68 -6.49 14.21
CA GLY A 208 -3.80 -5.68 13.38
C GLY A 208 -4.54 -4.52 12.69
N GLY A 209 -3.81 -3.48 12.32
CA GLY A 209 -4.31 -2.34 11.56
C GLY A 209 -4.37 -2.62 10.06
N SER A 210 -4.39 -1.58 9.24
CA SER A 210 -4.54 -1.72 7.78
C SER A 210 -3.45 -0.99 6.98
N VAL A 211 -2.97 -1.63 5.91
CA VAL A 211 -2.15 -1.01 4.86
C VAL A 211 -2.92 -1.03 3.55
N ASP A 212 -2.98 0.12 2.88
CA ASP A 212 -3.61 0.29 1.57
C ASP A 212 -2.65 1.04 0.65
N ALA A 213 -2.07 0.35 -0.33
CA ALA A 213 -1.17 0.94 -1.33
C ALA A 213 -1.76 0.77 -2.73
N ARG A 214 -2.08 1.91 -3.38
CA ARG A 214 -2.65 1.95 -4.73
C ARG A 214 -1.89 2.88 -5.66
N ALA A 215 -1.58 2.41 -6.86
CA ALA A 215 -0.95 3.23 -7.90
C ALA A 215 -1.33 2.72 -9.28
N ARG A 216 -0.81 3.35 -10.35
CA ARG A 216 -0.83 2.69 -11.65
C ARG A 216 0.10 1.49 -11.66
N LYS A 217 1.28 1.62 -11.05
CA LYS A 217 2.26 0.56 -10.84
C LYS A 217 2.71 0.50 -9.39
N THR A 218 2.70 -0.68 -8.80
CA THR A 218 3.20 -0.88 -7.43
C THR A 218 4.28 -1.96 -7.43
N MET A 219 5.43 -1.65 -6.86
CA MET A 219 6.54 -2.59 -6.70
C MET A 219 6.89 -2.70 -5.22
N THR A 220 6.80 -3.89 -4.64
CA THR A 220 7.46 -4.18 -3.37
C THR A 220 8.81 -4.82 -3.70
N ALA A 221 9.90 -4.13 -3.36
CA ALA A 221 11.28 -4.53 -3.59
C ALA A 221 11.88 -5.01 -2.26
N ASP A 222 11.53 -6.24 -1.89
CA ASP A 222 11.86 -6.88 -0.62
C ASP A 222 11.38 -6.13 0.65
N ALA A 223 10.26 -5.41 0.54
CA ALA A 223 9.64 -4.73 1.68
C ALA A 223 9.21 -5.70 2.80
N THR A 224 9.10 -5.16 4.01
CA THR A 224 8.49 -5.85 5.16
C THR A 224 7.21 -5.15 5.57
N ILE A 225 6.06 -5.81 5.40
CA ILE A 225 4.74 -5.28 5.75
C ILE A 225 4.15 -6.12 6.88
N LYS A 226 3.81 -5.49 8.01
CA LYS A 226 3.30 -6.17 9.20
C LYS A 226 1.94 -5.61 9.59
N ALA A 227 0.96 -6.49 9.63
CA ALA A 227 -0.39 -6.27 10.12
C ALA A 227 -0.78 -7.35 11.15
N ASP A 228 0.19 -7.88 11.90
CA ASP A 228 -0.05 -8.92 12.91
C ASP A 228 -0.94 -8.41 14.06
N GLY A 229 -1.78 -9.27 14.63
CA GLY A 229 -2.54 -8.93 15.83
C GLY A 229 -2.80 -10.12 16.76
N ALA A 230 -2.73 -9.84 18.06
CA ALA A 230 -2.91 -10.83 19.11
C ALA A 230 -4.32 -11.49 19.13
N THR A 231 -5.33 -10.77 18.67
CA THR A 231 -6.73 -11.25 18.62
C THR A 231 -7.25 -11.45 17.20
N GLY A 232 -6.43 -11.17 16.19
CA GLY A 232 -6.79 -11.21 14.78
C GLY A 232 -5.78 -10.47 13.90
N GLY A 233 -5.54 -10.96 12.70
CA GLY A 233 -4.66 -10.32 11.73
C GLY A 233 -5.33 -9.10 11.11
N GLY A 234 -4.55 -8.11 10.73
CA GLY A 234 -5.03 -6.93 10.03
C GLY A 234 -5.19 -7.15 8.52
N ASP A 235 -5.31 -6.04 7.80
CA ASP A 235 -5.59 -6.04 6.37
C ASP A 235 -4.44 -5.39 5.59
N VAL A 236 -3.98 -6.02 4.52
CA VAL A 236 -2.96 -5.48 3.61
C VAL A 236 -3.47 -5.55 2.19
N MET A 237 -3.66 -4.39 1.55
CA MET A 237 -4.10 -4.28 0.16
C MET A 237 -3.02 -3.61 -0.67
N ILE A 238 -2.52 -4.32 -1.68
CA ILE A 238 -1.58 -3.80 -2.68
C ILE A 238 -2.26 -3.93 -4.04
N TRP A 239 -2.60 -2.80 -4.66
CA TRP A 239 -3.41 -2.80 -5.86
C TRP A 239 -2.85 -1.86 -6.93
N SER A 240 -2.92 -2.27 -8.19
CA SER A 240 -2.47 -1.43 -9.30
C SER A 240 -3.40 -1.45 -10.51
N ASP A 241 -3.59 -0.28 -11.15
CA ASP A 241 -4.34 -0.13 -12.41
C ASP A 241 -3.67 -0.81 -13.61
N ASP A 242 -2.38 -1.11 -13.53
CA ASP A 242 -1.59 -1.69 -14.62
C ASP A 242 -0.78 -2.90 -14.14
N HIS A 243 0.22 -2.67 -13.28
CA HIS A 243 1.21 -3.69 -12.94
C HIS A 243 1.54 -3.72 -11.45
N THR A 244 1.53 -4.91 -10.85
CA THR A 244 2.01 -5.15 -9.48
C THR A 244 3.14 -6.17 -9.49
N ASP A 245 4.32 -5.78 -9.01
CA ASP A 245 5.43 -6.69 -8.69
C ASP A 245 5.52 -6.84 -7.16
N LEU A 246 5.30 -8.05 -6.67
CA LEU A 246 5.39 -8.36 -5.25
C LEU A 246 6.67 -9.15 -4.93
N SER A 247 7.51 -8.61 -4.06
CA SER A 247 8.57 -9.33 -3.34
C SER A 247 8.68 -8.91 -1.88
N GLY A 248 9.40 -9.67 -1.05
CA GLY A 248 9.54 -9.41 0.38
C GLY A 248 8.57 -10.19 1.27
N SER A 249 8.23 -9.64 2.43
CA SER A 249 7.37 -10.32 3.41
C SER A 249 6.13 -9.51 3.80
N ILE A 250 4.99 -10.19 3.89
CA ILE A 250 3.74 -9.67 4.42
C ILE A 250 3.26 -10.60 5.54
N THR A 251 3.08 -10.06 6.74
CA THR A 251 2.51 -10.80 7.87
C THR A 251 1.18 -10.16 8.29
N ALA A 252 0.11 -10.96 8.36
CA ALA A 252 -1.18 -10.57 8.90
C ALA A 252 -1.67 -11.68 9.83
N THR A 253 -0.82 -12.07 10.78
CA THR A 253 -1.07 -13.20 11.69
C THR A 253 -2.11 -12.84 12.75
N GLY A 254 -2.85 -13.86 13.19
CA GLY A 254 -3.95 -13.73 14.15
C GLY A 254 -5.17 -14.59 13.82
N GLY A 255 -5.20 -15.20 12.62
CA GLY A 255 -6.15 -16.24 12.23
C GLY A 255 -7.30 -15.78 11.34
N ASP A 256 -7.47 -14.47 11.15
CA ASP A 256 -8.50 -13.86 10.30
C ASP A 256 -7.94 -12.73 9.41
N GLY A 257 -6.60 -12.61 9.31
CA GLY A 257 -5.96 -11.54 8.53
C GLY A 257 -6.19 -11.68 7.04
N PHE A 258 -6.22 -10.55 6.33
CA PHE A 258 -6.47 -10.51 4.91
C PHE A 258 -5.32 -9.82 4.18
N VAL A 259 -4.79 -10.47 3.15
CA VAL A 259 -3.80 -9.90 2.24
C VAL A 259 -4.38 -9.97 0.84
N GLU A 260 -4.39 -8.86 0.12
CA GLU A 260 -4.75 -8.80 -1.29
C GLU A 260 -3.61 -8.18 -2.09
N THR A 261 -3.25 -8.85 -3.18
CA THR A 261 -2.25 -8.33 -4.13
C THR A 261 -2.80 -8.48 -5.53
N SER A 262 -3.07 -7.34 -6.17
CA SER A 262 -3.85 -7.28 -7.39
C SER A 262 -3.16 -6.40 -8.42
N GLY A 263 -3.26 -6.78 -9.69
CA GLY A 263 -2.70 -6.06 -10.81
C GLY A 263 -3.62 -6.21 -12.00
N LYS A 264 -4.28 -5.12 -12.39
CA LYS A 264 -5.38 -5.18 -13.37
C LYS A 264 -4.94 -5.70 -14.74
N ASN A 265 -3.72 -5.45 -15.18
CA ASN A 265 -3.19 -6.02 -16.42
C ASN A 265 -2.20 -7.16 -16.12
N THR A 266 -1.34 -6.97 -15.12
CA THR A 266 -0.26 -7.91 -14.80
C THR A 266 0.02 -7.93 -13.31
N LEU A 267 0.21 -9.13 -12.76
CA LEU A 267 0.59 -9.37 -11.38
C LEU A 267 1.73 -10.39 -11.40
N SER A 268 2.86 -10.06 -10.78
CA SER A 268 4.01 -10.97 -10.70
C SER A 268 4.47 -11.09 -9.24
N ILE A 269 4.76 -12.32 -8.84
CA ILE A 269 5.13 -12.70 -7.47
C ILE A 269 6.56 -13.25 -7.50
N GLY A 270 7.49 -12.52 -6.87
CA GLY A 270 8.90 -12.90 -6.81
C GLY A 270 9.17 -14.12 -5.92
N ASP A 271 10.25 -14.85 -6.20
CA ASP A 271 10.59 -16.12 -5.54
C ASP A 271 10.89 -15.99 -4.03
N THR A 272 11.27 -14.80 -3.59
CA THR A 272 11.55 -14.48 -2.18
C THR A 272 10.28 -14.13 -1.39
N THR A 273 9.13 -14.01 -2.06
CA THR A 273 7.87 -13.58 -1.42
C THR A 273 7.44 -14.53 -0.32
N ARG A 274 7.13 -13.97 0.85
CA ARG A 274 6.56 -14.69 2.00
C ARG A 274 5.34 -13.96 2.54
N VAL A 275 4.18 -14.58 2.44
CA VAL A 275 2.91 -14.12 2.99
C VAL A 275 2.43 -15.13 4.03
N THR A 276 2.03 -14.65 5.20
CA THR A 276 1.46 -15.49 6.26
C THR A 276 0.30 -14.81 6.95
N THR A 277 -0.81 -15.53 7.08
CA THR A 277 -2.04 -15.13 7.75
C THR A 277 -2.42 -16.09 8.89
N ARG A 278 -1.48 -16.98 9.28
CA ARG A 278 -1.72 -18.00 10.30
C ARG A 278 -2.18 -17.38 11.63
N GLY A 279 -3.05 -18.10 12.32
CA GLY A 279 -3.44 -17.84 13.70
C GLY A 279 -3.23 -19.03 14.62
N PRO A 280 -3.64 -18.92 15.89
CA PRO A 280 -3.65 -20.02 16.83
C PRO A 280 -4.58 -21.16 16.39
N LYS A 281 -4.34 -22.39 16.87
CA LYS A 281 -5.25 -23.55 16.68
C LYS A 281 -5.60 -23.85 15.21
N ASP A 282 -4.63 -23.73 14.32
CA ASP A 282 -4.77 -24.02 12.88
C ASP A 282 -5.81 -23.16 12.15
N THR A 283 -6.20 -22.02 12.72
CA THR A 283 -6.94 -20.99 11.96
C THR A 283 -5.99 -20.26 11.02
N THR A 284 -6.49 -19.84 9.87
CA THR A 284 -5.75 -19.00 8.94
C THR A 284 -6.68 -17.97 8.34
N GLY A 285 -6.13 -16.80 8.05
CA GLY A 285 -6.74 -15.85 7.14
C GLY A 285 -6.46 -16.21 5.68
N LEU A 286 -6.62 -15.23 4.80
CA LEU A 286 -6.58 -15.41 3.35
C LEU A 286 -5.55 -14.49 2.69
N TRP A 287 -4.81 -15.04 1.73
CA TRP A 287 -4.12 -14.26 0.70
C TRP A 287 -4.87 -14.37 -0.64
N LEU A 288 -5.42 -13.26 -1.11
CA LEU A 288 -6.09 -13.12 -2.39
C LEU A 288 -5.11 -12.57 -3.44
N LEU A 289 -5.02 -13.28 -4.55
CA LEU A 289 -4.36 -12.86 -5.78
C LEU A 289 -5.46 -12.57 -6.80
N ASP A 290 -5.60 -11.31 -7.24
CA ASP A 290 -6.61 -10.90 -8.23
C ASP A 290 -5.96 -10.30 -9.50
N PRO A 291 -5.55 -11.18 -10.44
CA PRO A 291 -5.00 -10.79 -11.74
C PRO A 291 -6.04 -10.84 -12.88
N GLN A 292 -5.63 -10.47 -14.09
CA GLN A 292 -6.43 -10.70 -15.31
C GLN A 292 -6.28 -12.13 -15.87
N ASP A 293 -5.07 -12.65 -15.87
CA ASP A 293 -4.70 -14.03 -16.17
C ASP A 293 -3.62 -14.45 -15.17
N PHE A 294 -3.45 -15.74 -14.91
CA PHE A 294 -2.43 -16.19 -13.95
C PHE A 294 -1.78 -17.51 -14.33
N THR A 295 -0.45 -17.53 -14.36
CA THR A 295 0.36 -18.71 -14.67
C THR A 295 1.19 -19.15 -13.46
N ILE A 296 0.98 -20.37 -12.99
CA ILE A 296 1.74 -21.03 -11.93
C ILE A 296 2.78 -21.96 -12.57
N GLY A 297 4.06 -21.63 -12.38
CA GLY A 297 5.16 -22.45 -12.88
C GLY A 297 6.40 -21.64 -13.26
N THR A 298 7.38 -22.31 -13.85
CA THR A 298 8.65 -21.75 -14.25
C THR A 298 8.44 -20.67 -15.31
N GLY A 299 8.86 -19.44 -15.01
CA GLY A 299 8.66 -18.28 -15.88
C GLY A 299 7.22 -17.78 -15.95
N GLY A 300 6.32 -18.28 -15.09
CA GLY A 300 4.97 -17.75 -14.90
C GLY A 300 4.94 -16.58 -13.91
N ASP A 301 3.73 -16.20 -13.52
CA ASP A 301 3.45 -15.10 -12.59
C ASP A 301 3.81 -15.44 -11.14
N ILE A 302 3.81 -16.73 -10.78
CA ILE A 302 4.37 -17.26 -9.54
C ILE A 302 5.03 -18.61 -9.79
N SER A 303 6.20 -18.85 -9.19
CA SER A 303 6.82 -20.16 -9.23
C SER A 303 6.11 -21.15 -8.31
N VAL A 304 6.12 -22.44 -8.68
CA VAL A 304 5.56 -23.53 -7.85
C VAL A 304 6.15 -23.51 -6.44
N ALA A 305 7.47 -23.37 -6.31
CA ALA A 305 8.16 -23.36 -5.02
C ALA A 305 7.66 -22.23 -4.10
N THR A 306 7.37 -21.06 -4.69
CA THR A 306 6.85 -19.90 -3.97
C THR A 306 5.41 -20.13 -3.55
N LEU A 307 4.55 -20.63 -4.43
CA LEU A 307 3.17 -20.96 -4.10
C LEU A 307 3.09 -22.01 -2.97
N GLN A 308 3.87 -23.10 -3.08
CA GLN A 308 3.94 -24.16 -2.06
C GLN A 308 4.40 -23.63 -0.71
N THR A 309 5.42 -22.77 -0.71
CA THR A 309 5.94 -22.17 0.54
C THR A 309 4.88 -21.30 1.21
N ASN A 310 4.14 -20.51 0.42
CA ASN A 310 3.11 -19.62 0.94
C ASN A 310 1.82 -20.35 1.34
N LEU A 311 1.49 -21.48 0.71
CA LEU A 311 0.42 -22.37 1.16
C LEU A 311 0.67 -22.93 2.56
N ALA A 312 1.91 -22.97 3.07
CA ALA A 312 2.17 -23.28 4.48
C ALA A 312 1.84 -22.11 5.42
N GLY A 313 1.82 -20.88 4.89
CA GLY A 313 1.54 -19.62 5.58
C GLY A 313 0.06 -19.23 5.65
N GLY A 314 -0.81 -19.85 4.85
CA GLY A 314 -2.26 -19.68 4.97
C GLY A 314 -3.05 -20.17 3.76
N ASP A 315 -4.35 -19.91 3.77
CA ASP A 315 -5.20 -20.16 2.60
C ASP A 315 -4.88 -19.13 1.50
N ILE A 316 -4.91 -19.60 0.25
CA ILE A 316 -4.64 -18.77 -0.93
C ILE A 316 -5.81 -18.89 -1.89
N THR A 317 -6.31 -17.76 -2.37
CA THR A 317 -7.26 -17.70 -3.48
C THR A 317 -6.61 -16.96 -4.64
N ILE A 318 -6.67 -17.55 -5.83
CA ILE A 318 -6.33 -16.91 -7.09
C ILE A 318 -7.65 -16.70 -7.83
N GLU A 319 -8.01 -15.45 -8.04
CA GLU A 319 -9.26 -15.02 -8.65
C GLU A 319 -8.94 -14.25 -9.91
N SER A 320 -8.99 -14.89 -11.08
CA SER A 320 -8.78 -14.14 -12.32
C SER A 320 -10.05 -13.37 -12.69
N SER A 321 -9.88 -12.11 -13.05
CA SER A 321 -10.97 -11.25 -13.52
C SER A 321 -11.18 -11.38 -15.02
N GLY A 322 -12.42 -11.22 -15.49
CA GLY A 322 -12.78 -11.13 -16.92
C GLY A 322 -12.99 -9.70 -17.40
N GLY A 323 -12.45 -8.71 -16.68
CA GLY A 323 -12.67 -7.28 -16.92
C GLY A 323 -12.24 -6.82 -18.31
N GLY A 324 -12.63 -5.61 -18.73
CA GLY A 324 -12.44 -5.06 -20.09
C GLY A 324 -11.00 -4.80 -20.56
N THR A 325 -10.04 -5.59 -20.08
CA THR A 325 -8.61 -5.58 -20.37
C THR A 325 -8.27 -6.73 -21.35
N ALA A 326 -7.14 -6.63 -22.06
CA ALA A 326 -6.64 -7.75 -22.87
C ALA A 326 -6.23 -8.93 -21.97
N GLY A 327 -6.76 -10.11 -22.24
CA GLY A 327 -6.53 -11.31 -21.45
C GLY A 327 -7.62 -12.33 -21.67
N SER A 328 -7.44 -13.51 -21.11
CA SER A 328 -8.32 -14.65 -21.30
C SER A 328 -9.24 -14.92 -20.12
N GLY A 329 -8.86 -14.47 -18.92
CA GLY A 329 -9.48 -14.86 -17.67
C GLY A 329 -9.06 -16.26 -17.22
N ASP A 330 -7.92 -16.76 -17.68
CA ASP A 330 -7.48 -18.14 -17.42
C ASP A 330 -6.51 -18.21 -16.24
N ILE A 331 -6.55 -19.35 -15.55
CA ILE A 331 -5.50 -19.76 -14.61
C ILE A 331 -4.83 -21.03 -15.16
N ILE A 332 -3.51 -21.02 -15.28
CA ILE A 332 -2.73 -22.09 -15.90
C ILE A 332 -1.70 -22.63 -14.90
N ILE A 333 -1.69 -23.93 -14.68
CA ILE A 333 -0.65 -24.65 -13.92
C ILE A 333 0.23 -25.38 -14.93
N THR A 334 1.46 -24.93 -15.11
CA THR A 334 2.38 -25.50 -16.12
C THR A 334 3.31 -26.57 -15.55
N ASP A 335 3.62 -26.49 -14.25
CA ASP A 335 4.56 -27.37 -13.56
C ASP A 335 3.88 -28.18 -12.44
N ALA A 336 4.51 -29.29 -12.03
CA ALA A 336 3.98 -30.16 -10.98
C ALA A 336 3.87 -29.40 -9.65
N LEU A 337 2.70 -29.42 -9.02
CA LEU A 337 2.38 -28.68 -7.79
C LEU A 337 1.96 -29.65 -6.69
N ALA A 338 2.47 -29.50 -5.46
CA ALA A 338 2.07 -30.35 -4.33
C ALA A 338 2.00 -29.62 -2.99
N TRP A 339 0.99 -29.88 -2.17
CA TRP A 339 0.90 -29.34 -0.80
C TRP A 339 0.15 -30.26 0.16
N ALA A 340 0.29 -29.99 1.46
CA ALA A 340 -0.19 -30.86 2.54
C ALA A 340 -1.11 -30.19 3.59
N SER A 341 -1.25 -28.87 3.53
CA SER A 341 -2.03 -28.07 4.48
C SER A 341 -2.61 -26.84 3.79
N ASN A 342 -3.72 -26.31 4.34
CA ASN A 342 -4.44 -25.12 3.84
C ASN A 342 -5.10 -25.33 2.46
N ARG A 343 -5.97 -24.39 2.11
CA ARG A 343 -6.73 -24.42 0.87
C ARG A 343 -6.07 -23.55 -0.20
N LEU A 344 -5.93 -24.11 -1.39
CA LEU A 344 -5.79 -23.36 -2.63
C LEU A 344 -7.16 -23.27 -3.30
N THR A 345 -7.63 -22.06 -3.58
CA THR A 345 -8.82 -21.81 -4.40
C THR A 345 -8.40 -21.19 -5.71
N LEU A 346 -8.84 -21.78 -6.82
CA LEU A 346 -8.65 -21.27 -8.18
C LEU A 346 -10.01 -20.88 -8.71
N THR A 347 -10.25 -19.59 -8.88
CA THR A 347 -11.48 -19.04 -9.44
C THR A 347 -11.11 -18.37 -10.75
N ALA A 348 -11.42 -19.01 -11.86
CA ALA A 348 -11.12 -18.47 -13.19
C ALA A 348 -12.38 -17.89 -13.86
N ALA A 349 -12.26 -16.65 -14.37
CA ALA A 349 -13.29 -16.04 -15.20
C ALA A 349 -13.60 -16.88 -16.46
N ARG A 350 -12.62 -17.64 -16.96
CA ARG A 350 -12.81 -18.61 -18.06
C ARG A 350 -12.35 -20.01 -17.67
N ASP A 351 -11.11 -20.39 -17.97
CA ASP A 351 -10.65 -21.77 -17.80
C ASP A 351 -9.61 -21.92 -16.68
N VAL A 352 -9.59 -23.11 -16.08
CA VAL A 352 -8.43 -23.58 -15.31
C VAL A 352 -7.74 -24.68 -16.10
N LEU A 353 -6.48 -24.47 -16.48
CA LEU A 353 -5.68 -25.41 -17.25
C LEU A 353 -4.65 -26.09 -16.33
N VAL A 354 -4.76 -27.40 -16.20
CA VAL A 354 -3.82 -28.23 -15.45
C VAL A 354 -2.95 -28.97 -16.45
N ASN A 355 -1.73 -28.49 -16.68
CA ASN A 355 -0.80 -29.06 -17.65
C ASN A 355 0.22 -30.01 -17.02
N ASN A 356 0.12 -30.25 -15.71
CA ASN A 356 1.01 -31.14 -14.98
C ASN A 356 0.30 -31.72 -13.76
N VAL A 357 0.98 -32.57 -12.98
CA VAL A 357 0.42 -33.23 -11.81
C VAL A 357 0.21 -32.23 -10.67
N VAL A 358 -1.00 -32.20 -10.12
CA VAL A 358 -1.37 -31.46 -8.91
C VAL A 358 -1.67 -32.45 -7.79
N THR A 359 -0.85 -32.47 -6.74
CA THR A 359 -0.98 -33.43 -5.62
C THR A 359 -1.44 -32.73 -4.34
N VAL A 360 -2.60 -33.12 -3.83
CA VAL A 360 -3.14 -32.62 -2.55
C VAL A 360 -3.07 -33.73 -1.50
N SER A 361 -2.42 -33.45 -0.38
CA SER A 361 -2.21 -34.43 0.70
C SER A 361 -2.60 -33.90 2.08
N GLY A 362 -2.66 -34.78 3.08
CA GLY A 362 -2.85 -34.38 4.47
C GLY A 362 -4.15 -33.61 4.70
N THR A 363 -4.05 -32.39 5.25
CA THR A 363 -5.20 -31.49 5.45
C THR A 363 -5.35 -30.45 4.34
N GLY A 364 -4.56 -30.56 3.28
CA GLY A 364 -4.64 -29.69 2.12
C GLY A 364 -5.99 -29.81 1.41
N ALA A 365 -6.45 -28.71 0.82
CA ALA A 365 -7.66 -28.69 0.02
C ALA A 365 -7.45 -27.91 -1.29
N LEU A 366 -8.14 -28.33 -2.35
CA LEU A 366 -8.22 -27.61 -3.61
C LEU A 366 -9.70 -27.29 -3.90
N THR A 367 -9.98 -26.05 -4.27
CA THR A 367 -11.27 -25.62 -4.82
C THR A 367 -11.03 -25.04 -6.20
N VAL A 368 -11.82 -25.47 -7.20
CA VAL A 368 -11.71 -25.00 -8.58
C VAL A 368 -13.07 -24.53 -9.05
N ASN A 369 -13.15 -23.26 -9.39
CA ASN A 369 -14.32 -22.61 -9.97
C ASN A 369 -13.94 -22.10 -11.35
N THR A 370 -14.75 -22.39 -12.35
CA THR A 370 -14.54 -21.94 -13.73
C THR A 370 -15.75 -21.16 -14.21
N ALA A 371 -15.54 -20.27 -15.17
CA ALA A 371 -16.58 -19.41 -15.72
C ALA A 371 -17.23 -18.45 -14.70
N THR A 372 -16.48 -17.99 -13.69
CA THR A 372 -16.97 -17.07 -12.66
C THR A 372 -15.85 -16.18 -12.16
N THR A 373 -16.16 -14.92 -11.87
CA THR A 373 -15.19 -13.94 -11.38
C THR A 373 -15.04 -13.93 -9.87
N ASN A 374 -15.90 -14.63 -9.11
CA ASN A 374 -15.88 -14.61 -7.64
C ASN A 374 -16.29 -15.95 -6.99
N GLY A 375 -16.49 -17.01 -7.78
CA GLY A 375 -16.90 -18.33 -7.30
C GLY A 375 -18.37 -18.45 -6.87
N ALA A 376 -19.11 -17.34 -6.77
CA ALA A 376 -20.51 -17.30 -6.32
C ALA A 376 -21.50 -16.95 -7.43
N ASP A 377 -21.05 -16.23 -8.47
CA ASP A 377 -21.87 -15.87 -9.61
C ASP A 377 -22.30 -17.10 -10.41
N THR A 378 -23.49 -17.03 -11.04
CA THR A 378 -23.90 -18.04 -12.00
C THR A 378 -22.87 -18.12 -13.13
N GLY A 379 -22.28 -19.31 -13.32
CA GLY A 379 -21.25 -19.50 -14.32
C GLY A 379 -21.68 -18.99 -15.70
N VAL A 380 -20.87 -18.15 -16.34
CA VAL A 380 -21.10 -17.73 -17.72
C VAL A 380 -20.79 -18.90 -18.66
N SER A 381 -21.34 -18.92 -19.89
CA SER A 381 -21.06 -20.05 -20.79
C SER A 381 -19.60 -20.04 -21.25
N GLY A 382 -18.90 -21.18 -21.12
CA GLY A 382 -17.65 -21.43 -21.86
C GLY A 382 -16.39 -21.74 -21.03
N GLY A 383 -16.43 -21.60 -19.70
CA GLY A 383 -15.29 -21.99 -18.85
C GLY A 383 -15.28 -23.47 -18.49
N ALA A 384 -14.09 -24.08 -18.45
CA ALA A 384 -13.88 -25.47 -18.12
C ALA A 384 -12.59 -25.71 -17.33
N LEU A 385 -12.58 -26.78 -16.54
CA LEU A 385 -11.36 -27.38 -16.02
C LEU A 385 -10.77 -28.29 -17.10
N LYS A 386 -9.58 -27.95 -17.60
CA LYS A 386 -8.90 -28.65 -18.69
C LYS A 386 -7.68 -29.39 -18.15
N MET A 387 -7.53 -30.64 -18.56
CA MET A 387 -6.40 -31.50 -18.21
C MET A 387 -5.58 -31.76 -19.48
N ASP A 388 -4.27 -31.49 -19.44
CA ASP A 388 -3.39 -31.74 -20.58
C ASP A 388 -3.26 -33.23 -20.89
N LEU A 389 -3.24 -33.55 -22.19
CA LEU A 389 -3.22 -34.90 -22.74
C LEU A 389 -2.21 -34.95 -23.89
N ASP A 390 -1.25 -35.87 -23.79
CA ASP A 390 -0.31 -36.17 -24.84
C ASP A 390 -0.45 -37.62 -25.35
N SER A 391 0.48 -38.05 -26.20
CA SER A 391 0.49 -39.42 -26.75
C SER A 391 0.76 -40.52 -25.70
N SER A 392 1.23 -40.16 -24.51
CA SER A 392 1.50 -41.04 -23.38
C SER A 392 0.36 -41.08 -22.35
N GLY A 393 -0.62 -40.17 -22.45
CA GLY A 393 -1.81 -40.13 -21.61
C GLY A 393 -2.02 -38.75 -20.97
N PHE A 394 -2.72 -38.73 -19.83
CA PHE A 394 -2.95 -37.49 -19.08
C PHE A 394 -1.65 -37.04 -18.41
N ASN A 395 -1.06 -35.98 -18.96
CA ASN A 395 0.05 -35.26 -18.35
C ASN A 395 -0.50 -34.35 -17.21
N GLY A 396 -1.64 -33.71 -17.44
CA GLY A 396 -2.41 -32.98 -16.43
C GLY A 396 -3.34 -33.89 -15.62
N ARG A 397 -3.22 -33.86 -14.30
CA ARG A 397 -4.15 -34.56 -13.39
C ARG A 397 -4.12 -33.99 -11.97
N ILE A 398 -5.16 -34.27 -11.20
CA ILE A 398 -5.25 -33.93 -9.76
C ILE A 398 -5.30 -35.22 -8.95
N ASP A 399 -4.28 -35.44 -8.13
CA ASP A 399 -4.11 -36.61 -7.27
C ASP A 399 -4.37 -36.22 -5.80
N TYR A 400 -5.29 -36.93 -5.14
CA TYR A 400 -5.53 -36.79 -3.70
C TYR A 400 -4.95 -37.99 -2.95
N SER A 401 -4.12 -37.74 -1.94
CA SER A 401 -3.58 -38.78 -1.06
C SER A 401 -3.93 -38.49 0.40
N ALA A 402 -4.35 -39.52 1.12
CA ALA A 402 -4.66 -39.47 2.55
C ALA A 402 -3.42 -39.21 3.43
#